data_AF-U7D9N3-F1
#
_entry.id   AF-U7D9N3-F1
#
_cell.length_a   1.000
_cell.length_b   1.000
_cell.length_c   1.000
_cell.angle_alpha   90.00
_cell.angle_beta   90.00
_cell.angle_gamma   90.00
#
_symmetry.space_group_name_H-M   'P 1'
#
loop_
_entity.id
_entity.type
_entity.pdbx_description
1 polymer ?
#
loop_
_entity_poly.entity_id
_entity_poly.type
_entity_poly.pdbx_seq_one_letter_code
_entity_poly.pdbx_strand_id
1 'polypeptide(L)'
;MTLVSDVEEFLQSTDDKLGRIHDLLSQLEHWIAQYPHRDHSCLIEELFREFHNIKSMAAFSGYPEIEEISHSLETLLGLDRTGQISLKEREIDLLCEGVSIMRSILDDEESIATSIKTYLHIVDGYAHTSTAGLITIPLPPDNRKEWVLSRALFRRAPELEKKAAEYYLLMYDMVRDVQEKGLYPHRLIEEIAALCHILHSELETEAVGDLTDAGFSMRLYLLCRTSLHRSILMEALDLTDGMLQKISTPSNI
;
A
#
# COMPACT_ATOMS: atom_id res chain seq x y z
N MET A 1 28.14 -2.69 10.46
CA MET A 1 27.33 -2.88 11.68
C MET A 1 25.91 -2.33 11.52
N THR A 2 25.58 -1.67 10.40
CA THR A 2 24.26 -1.08 10.07
C THR A 2 23.30 -2.04 9.34
N LEU A 3 23.79 -2.88 8.41
CA LEU A 3 22.90 -3.75 7.63
C LEU A 3 22.17 -4.83 8.44
N VAL A 4 22.77 -5.32 9.54
CA VAL A 4 22.14 -6.36 10.39
C VAL A 4 21.04 -5.76 11.26
N SER A 5 21.20 -4.51 11.74
CA SER A 5 20.16 -3.85 12.53
C SER A 5 18.92 -3.52 11.72
N ASP A 6 19.09 -3.17 10.44
CA ASP A 6 17.98 -2.78 9.57
C ASP A 6 17.08 -3.98 9.23
N VAL A 7 17.68 -5.17 9.07
CA VAL A 7 16.94 -6.43 8.85
C VAL A 7 16.21 -6.86 10.11
N GLU A 8 16.85 -6.83 11.29
CA GLU A 8 16.19 -7.17 12.56
C GLU A 8 15.03 -6.23 12.88
N GLU A 9 15.19 -4.92 12.64
CA GLU A 9 14.13 -3.93 12.79
C GLU A 9 12.96 -4.20 11.84
N PHE A 10 13.23 -4.53 10.58
CA PHE A 10 12.22 -4.93 9.62
C PHE A 10 11.43 -6.17 10.07
N LEU A 11 12.13 -7.23 10.48
CA LEU A 11 11.50 -8.48 10.91
C LEU A 11 10.60 -8.24 12.14
N GLN A 12 11.09 -7.52 13.14
CA GLN A 12 10.33 -7.20 14.34
C GLN A 12 9.10 -6.33 14.01
N SER A 13 9.29 -5.26 13.24
CA SER A 13 8.20 -4.36 12.88
C SER A 13 7.13 -5.06 12.02
N THR A 14 7.55 -5.98 11.15
CA THR A 14 6.62 -6.79 10.35
C THR A 14 5.84 -7.78 11.22
N ASP A 15 6.48 -8.48 12.16
CA ASP A 15 5.78 -9.40 13.07
C ASP A 15 4.75 -8.67 13.96
N ASP A 16 5.12 -7.50 14.50
CA ASP A 16 4.21 -6.66 15.29
C ASP A 16 2.94 -6.28 14.48
N LYS A 17 3.14 -5.91 13.21
CA LYS A 17 2.04 -5.58 12.30
C LYS A 17 1.18 -6.79 11.94
N LEU A 18 1.79 -7.95 11.70
CA LEU A 18 1.06 -9.19 11.46
C LEU A 18 0.24 -9.62 12.69
N GLY A 19 0.72 -9.33 13.90
CA GLY A 19 -0.05 -9.48 15.14
C GLY A 19 -1.29 -8.59 15.15
N ARG A 20 -1.12 -7.29 14.90
CA ARG A 20 -2.25 -6.34 14.81
C ARG A 20 -3.26 -6.71 13.71
N ILE A 21 -2.77 -7.14 12.54
CA ILE A 21 -3.64 -7.58 11.43
C ILE A 21 -4.48 -8.78 11.84
N HIS A 22 -3.91 -9.75 12.55
CA HIS A 22 -4.67 -10.91 13.03
C HIS A 22 -5.85 -10.50 13.94
N ASP A 23 -5.61 -9.54 14.84
CA ASP A 23 -6.66 -9.00 15.71
C ASP A 23 -7.74 -8.25 14.90
N LEU A 24 -7.34 -7.50 13.87
CA LEU A 24 -8.27 -6.78 12.99
C LEU A 24 -9.10 -7.74 12.12
N LEU A 25 -8.51 -8.82 11.61
CA LEU A 25 -9.21 -9.84 10.84
C LEU A 25 -10.23 -10.58 11.71
N SER A 26 -9.87 -10.91 12.94
CA SER A 26 -10.80 -11.52 13.91
C SER A 26 -11.98 -10.58 14.21
N GLN A 27 -11.73 -9.29 14.36
CA GLN A 27 -12.80 -8.28 14.53
C GLN A 27 -13.68 -8.16 13.30
N LEU A 28 -13.10 -8.18 12.09
CA LEU A 28 -13.81 -8.11 10.83
C LEU A 28 -14.72 -9.33 10.63
N GLU A 29 -14.21 -10.53 10.87
CA GLU A 29 -14.96 -11.78 10.81
C GLU A 29 -16.16 -11.73 11.75
N HIS A 30 -15.93 -11.37 13.02
CA HIS A 30 -16.97 -11.23 14.02
C HIS A 30 -18.03 -10.19 13.61
N TRP A 31 -17.60 -9.03 13.12
CA TRP A 31 -18.48 -7.95 12.71
C TRP A 31 -19.37 -8.35 11.52
N ILE A 32 -18.79 -8.97 10.49
CA ILE A 32 -19.53 -9.43 9.32
C ILE A 32 -20.54 -10.53 9.69
N ALA A 33 -20.15 -11.46 10.57
CA ALA A 33 -21.04 -12.53 11.03
C ALA A 33 -22.23 -12.00 11.84
N GLN A 34 -22.00 -11.02 12.74
CA GLN A 34 -23.07 -10.43 13.56
C GLN A 34 -23.92 -9.41 12.80
N TYR A 35 -23.31 -8.66 11.88
CA TYR A 35 -23.91 -7.51 11.22
C TYR A 35 -23.67 -7.52 9.70
N PRO A 36 -24.18 -8.52 8.95
CA PRO A 36 -23.83 -8.79 7.55
C PRO A 36 -24.22 -7.69 6.54
N HIS A 37 -24.99 -6.69 6.97
CA HIS A 37 -25.40 -5.55 6.13
C HIS A 37 -24.97 -4.20 6.72
N ARG A 38 -24.11 -4.21 7.74
CA ARG A 38 -23.54 -2.99 8.31
C ARG A 38 -22.22 -2.67 7.65
N ASP A 39 -21.95 -1.38 7.59
CA ASP A 39 -20.68 -0.84 7.15
C ASP A 39 -19.54 -1.39 8.02
N HIS A 40 -18.46 -1.79 7.36
CA HIS A 40 -17.22 -2.28 7.95
C HIS A 40 -16.00 -1.54 7.38
N SER A 41 -16.23 -0.43 6.66
CA SER A 41 -15.19 0.35 5.99
C SER A 41 -14.05 0.77 6.92
N CYS A 42 -14.33 1.01 8.20
CA CYS A 42 -13.32 1.40 9.19
C CYS A 42 -12.29 0.27 9.42
N LEU A 43 -12.75 -0.98 9.58
CA LEU A 43 -11.88 -2.16 9.74
C LEU A 43 -11.09 -2.46 8.46
N ILE A 44 -11.74 -2.33 7.30
CA ILE A 44 -11.08 -2.47 5.99
C ILE A 44 -9.98 -1.44 5.82
N GLU A 45 -10.22 -0.21 6.26
CA GLU A 45 -9.24 0.87 6.16
C GLU A 45 -8.04 0.67 7.09
N GLU A 46 -8.27 0.12 8.29
CA GLU A 46 -7.18 -0.27 9.18
C GLU A 46 -6.34 -1.41 8.60
N LEU A 47 -6.97 -2.47 8.10
CA LEU A 47 -6.28 -3.58 7.45
C LEU A 47 -5.47 -3.12 6.25
N PHE A 48 -6.08 -2.28 5.39
CA PHE A 48 -5.41 -1.73 4.21
C PHE A 48 -4.14 -0.98 4.60
N ARG A 49 -4.19 -0.12 5.64
CA ARG A 49 -3.00 0.60 6.13
C ARG A 49 -1.91 -0.32 6.65
N GLU A 50 -2.25 -1.39 7.37
CA GLU A 50 -1.22 -2.30 7.89
C GLU A 50 -0.54 -3.08 6.77
N PHE A 51 -1.29 -3.63 5.81
CA PHE A 51 -0.69 -4.29 4.64
C PHE A 51 0.14 -3.33 3.79
N HIS A 52 -0.30 -2.08 3.66
CA HIS A 52 0.45 -1.04 2.96
C HIS A 52 1.83 -0.77 3.55
N ASN A 53 1.89 -0.69 4.88
CA ASN A 53 3.13 -0.51 5.60
C ASN A 53 4.05 -1.71 5.39
N ILE A 54 3.53 -2.93 5.54
CA ILE A 54 4.29 -4.17 5.31
C ILE A 54 4.84 -4.21 3.89
N LYS A 55 4.03 -3.92 2.86
CA LYS A 55 4.44 -3.90 1.45
C LYS A 55 5.63 -2.99 1.23
N SER A 56 5.51 -1.75 1.69
CA SER A 56 6.52 -0.72 1.47
C SER A 56 7.81 -1.04 2.22
N MET A 57 7.71 -1.61 3.41
CA MET A 57 8.86 -2.10 4.18
C MET A 57 9.53 -3.30 3.49
N ALA A 58 8.76 -4.26 2.99
CA ALA A 58 9.26 -5.45 2.33
C ALA A 58 10.01 -5.14 1.03
N ALA A 59 9.48 -4.22 0.21
CA ALA A 59 10.12 -3.73 -1.00
C ALA A 59 11.52 -3.14 -0.72
N PHE A 60 11.65 -2.43 0.40
CA PHE A 60 12.92 -1.81 0.80
C PHE A 60 13.90 -2.81 1.42
N SER A 61 13.39 -3.73 2.24
CA SER A 61 14.19 -4.73 2.95
C SER A 61 14.61 -5.92 2.07
N GLY A 62 14.14 -5.98 0.83
CA GLY A 62 14.50 -7.03 -0.12
C GLY A 62 13.74 -8.35 0.09
N TYR A 63 12.47 -8.27 0.51
CA TYR A 63 11.57 -9.42 0.70
C TYR A 63 10.46 -9.41 -0.37
N PRO A 64 10.76 -9.76 -1.63
CA PRO A 64 9.82 -9.64 -2.74
C PRO A 64 8.57 -10.50 -2.55
N GLU A 65 8.68 -11.65 -1.88
CA GLU A 65 7.52 -12.51 -1.61
C GLU A 65 6.53 -11.84 -0.64
N ILE A 66 7.03 -11.16 0.40
CA ILE A 66 6.18 -10.42 1.35
C ILE A 66 5.57 -9.20 0.65
N GLU A 67 6.33 -8.52 -0.20
CA GLU A 67 5.83 -7.42 -1.03
C GLU A 67 4.69 -7.88 -1.95
N GLU A 68 4.86 -8.99 -2.67
CA GLU A 68 3.84 -9.52 -3.57
C GLU A 68 2.56 -9.94 -2.82
N ILE A 69 2.69 -10.65 -1.70
CA ILE A 69 1.53 -11.09 -0.90
C ILE A 69 0.79 -9.88 -0.33
N SER A 70 1.49 -8.94 0.29
CA SER A 70 0.88 -7.75 0.88
C SER A 70 0.18 -6.88 -0.19
N HIS A 71 0.75 -6.77 -1.39
CA HIS A 71 0.10 -6.12 -2.52
C HIS A 71 -1.17 -6.84 -2.99
N SER A 72 -1.14 -8.17 -3.06
CA SER A 72 -2.31 -8.98 -3.43
C SER A 72 -3.45 -8.81 -2.41
N LEU A 73 -3.11 -8.75 -1.12
CA LEU A 73 -4.05 -8.49 -0.03
C LEU A 73 -4.63 -7.08 -0.07
N GLU A 74 -3.82 -6.05 -0.34
CA GLU A 74 -4.31 -4.70 -0.61
C GLU A 74 -5.31 -4.69 -1.78
N THR A 75 -5.04 -5.46 -2.83
CA THR A 75 -5.92 -5.57 -3.98
C THR A 75 -7.27 -6.18 -3.59
N LEU A 76 -7.27 -7.29 -2.85
CA LEU A 76 -8.49 -7.94 -2.37
C LEU A 76 -9.33 -7.01 -1.48
N LEU A 77 -8.70 -6.33 -0.52
CA LEU A 77 -9.37 -5.32 0.31
C LEU A 77 -9.86 -4.13 -0.53
N GLY A 78 -9.08 -3.71 -1.52
CA GLY A 78 -9.46 -2.71 -2.50
C GLY A 78 -10.74 -3.11 -3.24
N LEU A 79 -10.88 -4.37 -3.64
CA LEU A 79 -12.09 -4.86 -4.31
C LEU A 79 -13.32 -4.72 -3.43
N ASP A 80 -13.24 -4.97 -2.13
CA ASP A 80 -14.36 -4.77 -1.20
C ASP A 80 -14.64 -3.30 -0.92
N ARG A 81 -13.58 -2.50 -0.71
CA ARG A 81 -13.70 -1.05 -0.66
C ARG A 81 -14.54 -0.64 -1.85
N THR A 82 -14.24 -1.18 -3.04
CA THR A 82 -14.69 -0.72 -4.37
C THR A 82 -16.17 -0.85 -4.79
N GLY A 83 -17.13 -1.43 -4.08
CA GLY A 83 -17.27 -2.83 -3.76
C GLY A 83 -17.61 -3.57 -5.05
N GLN A 84 -16.55 -3.92 -5.75
CA GLN A 84 -16.57 -4.89 -6.84
C GLN A 84 -16.83 -6.29 -6.27
N ILE A 85 -16.42 -6.53 -5.03
CA ILE A 85 -16.83 -7.66 -4.21
C ILE A 85 -17.43 -7.16 -2.89
N SER A 86 -17.98 -8.08 -2.11
CA SER A 86 -18.30 -7.88 -0.71
C SER A 86 -17.63 -9.00 0.05
N LEU A 87 -16.75 -8.68 1.01
CA LEU A 87 -16.05 -9.70 1.78
C LEU A 87 -17.04 -10.59 2.52
N LYS A 88 -16.81 -11.90 2.42
CA LYS A 88 -17.47 -12.94 3.18
C LYS A 88 -16.40 -13.81 3.82
N GLU A 89 -16.84 -14.83 4.55
CA GLU A 89 -16.00 -15.82 5.22
C GLU A 89 -14.83 -16.28 4.33
N ARG A 90 -15.10 -16.68 3.08
CA ARG A 90 -14.06 -17.11 2.13
C ARG A 90 -12.98 -16.05 1.86
N GLU A 91 -13.35 -14.79 1.68
CA GLU A 91 -12.37 -13.74 1.41
C GLU A 91 -11.59 -13.34 2.67
N ILE A 92 -12.20 -13.49 3.85
CA ILE A 92 -11.52 -13.33 5.14
C ILE A 92 -10.53 -14.48 5.37
N ASP A 93 -10.90 -15.71 5.02
CA ASP A 93 -9.97 -16.86 5.05
C ASP A 93 -8.75 -16.61 4.16
N LEU A 94 -8.94 -16.04 2.97
CA LEU A 94 -7.83 -15.66 2.08
C LEU A 94 -6.94 -14.57 2.69
N LEU A 95 -7.51 -13.60 3.41
CA LEU A 95 -6.74 -12.59 4.14
C LEU A 95 -5.90 -13.25 5.25
N CYS A 96 -6.50 -14.16 6.02
CA CYS A 96 -5.82 -14.94 7.05
C CYS A 96 -4.70 -15.83 6.47
N GLU A 97 -4.95 -16.50 5.35
CA GLU A 97 -3.97 -17.35 4.66
C GLU A 97 -2.75 -16.53 4.23
N GLY A 98 -2.96 -15.33 3.66
CA GLY A 98 -1.86 -14.44 3.28
C GLY A 98 -1.00 -14.02 4.48
N VAL A 99 -1.63 -13.73 5.63
CA VAL A 99 -0.92 -13.44 6.89
C VAL A 99 -0.11 -14.65 7.37
N SER A 100 -0.68 -15.85 7.30
CA SER A 100 0.03 -17.08 7.65
C SER A 100 1.24 -17.33 6.75
N ILE A 101 1.11 -17.13 5.43
CA ILE A 101 2.22 -17.28 4.49
C ILE A 101 3.33 -16.25 4.81
N MET A 102 2.98 -14.99 5.09
CA MET A 102 3.97 -13.98 5.48
C MET A 102 4.71 -14.37 6.77
N ARG A 103 4.02 -14.91 7.77
CA ARG A 103 4.66 -15.43 8.99
C ARG A 103 5.64 -16.56 8.68
N SER A 104 5.24 -17.53 7.87
CA SER A 104 6.14 -18.63 7.44
C SER A 104 7.41 -18.11 6.74
N ILE A 105 7.31 -17.02 5.96
CA ILE A 105 8.48 -16.39 5.33
C ILE A 105 9.41 -15.76 6.38
N LEU A 106 8.86 -15.09 7.40
CA LEU A 106 9.65 -14.52 8.50
C LEU A 106 10.36 -15.60 9.33
N ASP A 107 9.73 -16.78 9.46
CA ASP A 107 10.26 -17.94 10.18
C ASP A 107 11.26 -18.79 9.35
N ASP A 108 11.58 -18.36 8.11
CA ASP A 108 12.49 -19.04 7.18
C ASP A 108 12.11 -20.51 6.90
N GLU A 109 10.81 -20.78 6.73
CA GLU A 109 10.33 -22.13 6.42
C GLU A 109 10.71 -22.54 4.98
N GLU A 110 11.46 -23.64 4.82
CA GLU A 110 12.03 -24.09 3.52
C GLU A 110 11.01 -24.42 2.40
N SER A 111 9.70 -24.53 2.70
CA SER A 111 8.70 -25.12 1.78
C SER A 111 7.42 -24.30 1.58
N ILE A 112 7.56 -23.01 1.21
CA ILE A 112 6.41 -22.11 1.01
C ILE A 112 6.21 -21.67 -0.45
N ALA A 113 7.21 -21.82 -1.31
CA ALA A 113 7.20 -21.27 -2.68
C ALA A 113 6.00 -21.75 -3.54
N THR A 114 5.62 -23.03 -3.44
CA THR A 114 4.44 -23.58 -4.14
C THR A 114 3.13 -23.01 -3.60
N SER A 115 3.07 -22.78 -2.28
CA SER A 115 1.91 -22.20 -1.61
C SER A 115 1.72 -20.73 -2.01
N ILE A 116 2.79 -19.93 -2.05
CA ILE A 116 2.75 -18.52 -2.48
C ILE A 116 2.17 -18.40 -3.89
N LYS A 117 2.67 -19.19 -4.84
CA LYS A 117 2.23 -19.11 -6.24
C LYS A 117 0.76 -19.50 -6.42
N THR A 118 0.31 -20.52 -5.68
CA THR A 118 -1.09 -20.96 -5.68
C THR A 118 -1.99 -19.90 -5.08
N TYR A 119 -1.57 -19.33 -3.96
CA TYR A 119 -2.26 -18.27 -3.26
C TYR A 119 -2.46 -17.02 -4.14
N LEU A 120 -1.38 -16.49 -4.71
CA LEU A 120 -1.42 -15.32 -5.60
C LEU A 120 -2.37 -15.56 -6.78
N HIS A 121 -2.34 -16.75 -7.39
CA HIS A 121 -3.25 -17.09 -8.48
C HIS A 121 -4.74 -17.06 -8.08
N ILE A 122 -5.06 -17.48 -6.86
CA ILE A 122 -6.44 -17.43 -6.34
C ILE A 122 -6.88 -15.99 -6.16
N VAL A 123 -6.05 -15.16 -5.54
CA VAL A 123 -6.38 -13.75 -5.26
C VAL A 123 -6.45 -12.92 -6.54
N ASP A 124 -5.56 -13.13 -7.51
CA ASP A 124 -5.60 -12.49 -8.83
C ASP A 124 -6.91 -12.79 -9.59
N GLY A 125 -7.49 -13.98 -9.37
CA GLY A 125 -8.80 -14.34 -9.91
C GLY A 125 -9.92 -13.37 -9.52
N TYR A 126 -9.81 -12.75 -8.33
CA TYR A 126 -10.76 -11.73 -7.88
C TYR A 126 -10.58 -10.41 -8.63
N ALA A 127 -9.34 -10.01 -8.95
CA ALA A 127 -9.04 -8.76 -9.65
C ALA A 127 -9.50 -8.76 -11.12
N HIS A 128 -9.51 -9.92 -11.77
CA HIS A 128 -9.88 -10.04 -13.19
C HIS A 128 -11.40 -10.07 -13.46
N THR A 129 -12.24 -9.95 -12.43
CA THR A 129 -13.70 -10.09 -12.57
C THR A 129 -14.41 -8.76 -12.95
N SER A 130 -13.75 -7.60 -12.91
CA SER A 130 -14.36 -6.34 -13.35
C SER A 130 -13.37 -5.27 -13.84
N THR A 131 -13.40 -4.98 -15.14
CA THR A 131 -12.74 -3.81 -15.76
C THR A 131 -13.61 -2.54 -15.72
N ALA A 132 -14.83 -2.64 -15.19
CA ALA A 132 -15.73 -1.51 -15.07
C ALA A 132 -15.24 -0.56 -13.96
N GLY A 133 -14.69 0.58 -14.37
CA GLY A 133 -14.31 1.66 -13.47
C GLY A 133 -12.84 1.67 -13.08
N LEU A 134 -11.91 1.51 -14.03
CA LEU A 134 -10.49 1.82 -13.81
C LEU A 134 -10.21 3.33 -14.05
N ILE A 135 -9.11 3.82 -13.47
CA ILE A 135 -8.48 5.13 -13.70
C ILE A 135 -7.02 4.88 -14.02
N THR A 136 -6.52 5.62 -14.99
CA THR A 136 -5.10 5.67 -15.31
C THR A 136 -4.48 6.93 -14.70
N ILE A 137 -3.38 6.78 -13.96
CA ILE A 137 -2.61 7.88 -13.39
C ILE A 137 -1.20 7.85 -13.97
N PRO A 138 -0.79 8.84 -14.77
CA PRO A 138 0.57 8.91 -15.26
C PRO A 138 1.54 9.24 -14.12
N LEU A 139 2.67 8.53 -14.10
CA LEU A 139 3.72 8.70 -13.10
C LEU A 139 4.78 9.70 -13.60
N PRO A 140 4.92 10.87 -12.94
CA PRO A 140 5.99 11.82 -13.26
C PRO A 140 7.35 11.27 -12.82
N PRO A 141 8.48 11.76 -13.37
CA PRO A 141 8.57 12.75 -14.43
C PRO A 141 8.48 12.15 -15.84
N ASP A 142 8.63 10.84 -16.01
CA ASP A 142 8.70 10.19 -17.34
C ASP A 142 7.33 10.18 -18.04
N ASN A 143 6.22 10.10 -17.31
CA ASN A 143 4.84 10.01 -17.82
C ASN A 143 4.61 8.87 -18.84
N ARG A 144 5.60 8.00 -19.10
CA ARG A 144 5.47 6.77 -19.89
C ARG A 144 4.95 5.61 -19.07
N LYS A 145 5.17 5.65 -17.76
CA LYS A 145 4.62 4.70 -16.79
C LYS A 145 3.31 5.25 -16.25
N GLU A 146 2.35 4.35 -16.05
CA GLU A 146 1.01 4.70 -15.59
C GLU A 146 0.52 3.65 -14.60
N TRP A 147 -0.07 4.12 -13.50
CA TRP A 147 -0.85 3.26 -12.64
C TRP A 147 -2.23 3.03 -13.23
N VAL A 148 -2.66 1.78 -13.30
CA VAL A 148 -4.03 1.40 -13.63
C VAL A 148 -4.73 0.96 -12.35
N LEU A 149 -5.49 1.87 -11.75
CA LEU A 149 -6.11 1.68 -10.45
C LEU A 149 -7.63 1.58 -10.56
N SER A 150 -8.27 0.89 -9.61
CA SER A 150 -9.73 0.95 -9.51
C SER A 150 -10.20 2.34 -9.08
N ARG A 151 -11.20 2.90 -9.78
CA ARG A 151 -11.89 4.16 -9.44
C ARG A 151 -12.34 4.20 -8.01
N ALA A 152 -12.59 3.03 -7.45
CA ALA A 152 -13.28 2.96 -6.22
C ALA A 152 -12.35 2.92 -4.99
N LEU A 153 -11.02 2.96 -5.22
CA LEU A 153 -10.04 3.54 -4.28
C LEU A 153 -10.35 5.01 -3.95
N PHE A 154 -11.02 5.72 -4.85
CA PHE A 154 -11.39 7.12 -4.66
C PHE A 154 -12.75 7.28 -3.98
N ARG A 155 -13.47 6.19 -3.64
CA ARG A 155 -14.76 6.34 -2.96
C ARG A 155 -14.60 7.00 -1.58
N ARG A 156 -15.66 7.72 -1.19
CA ARG A 156 -15.68 8.51 0.04
C ARG A 156 -15.56 7.56 1.23
N ALA A 157 -14.59 7.81 2.12
CA ALA A 157 -14.65 7.22 3.45
C ALA A 157 -15.71 8.03 4.23
N PRO A 158 -16.70 7.38 4.88
CA PRO A 158 -17.80 8.06 5.58
C PRO A 158 -17.32 9.11 6.60
N GLU A 159 -16.17 8.85 7.23
CA GLU A 159 -15.60 9.69 8.30
C GLU A 159 -15.12 11.07 7.81
N LEU A 160 -14.80 11.20 6.52
CA LEU A 160 -14.25 12.41 5.90
C LEU A 160 -15.28 13.20 5.08
N GLU A 161 -16.54 12.76 5.03
CA GLU A 161 -17.62 13.40 4.25
C GLU A 161 -17.87 14.88 4.60
N LYS A 162 -17.40 15.33 5.76
CA LYS A 162 -17.61 16.71 6.24
C LYS A 162 -16.64 17.75 5.66
N LYS A 163 -15.56 17.35 4.97
CA LYS A 163 -14.59 18.28 4.34
C LYS A 163 -14.31 17.86 2.89
N ALA A 164 -14.14 18.84 2.00
CA ALA A 164 -13.67 18.58 0.65
C ALA A 164 -12.27 17.97 0.72
N ALA A 165 -12.15 16.70 0.33
CA ALA A 165 -10.87 15.98 0.32
C ALA A 165 -10.23 16.07 -1.06
N GLU A 166 -8.93 16.35 -1.09
CA GLU A 166 -8.12 16.44 -2.29
C GLU A 166 -7.20 15.22 -2.40
N TYR A 167 -6.88 14.84 -3.64
CA TYR A 167 -6.04 13.69 -3.94
C TYR A 167 -4.70 14.17 -4.49
N TYR A 168 -3.64 13.59 -3.99
CA TYR A 168 -2.28 13.97 -4.32
C TYR A 168 -1.45 12.72 -4.64
N LEU A 169 -0.64 12.83 -5.68
CA LEU A 169 0.45 11.89 -5.96
C LEU A 169 1.74 12.52 -5.43
N LEU A 170 2.33 11.88 -4.44
CA LEU A 170 3.66 12.21 -3.94
C LEU A 170 4.69 11.34 -4.64
N MET A 171 5.86 11.90 -4.89
CA MET A 171 7.01 11.23 -5.49
C MET A 171 8.27 11.65 -4.75
N TYR A 172 9.01 10.66 -4.25
CA TYR A 172 10.30 10.82 -3.59
C TYR A 172 11.38 10.08 -4.36
N ASP A 173 12.56 10.67 -4.48
CA ASP A 173 13.74 9.99 -5.01
C ASP A 173 14.51 9.45 -3.80
N MET A 174 14.28 8.18 -3.47
CA MET A 174 14.83 7.57 -2.26
C MET A 174 16.37 7.53 -2.26
N VAL A 175 17.03 7.60 -3.42
CA VAL A 175 18.50 7.61 -3.46
C VAL A 175 19.02 8.97 -3.01
N ARG A 176 18.43 10.06 -3.52
CA ARG A 176 18.81 11.43 -3.15
C ARG A 176 18.25 11.85 -1.81
N ASP A 177 16.99 11.57 -1.54
CA ASP A 177 16.27 12.03 -0.35
C ASP A 177 16.74 11.30 0.93
N VAL A 178 17.11 10.02 0.87
CA VAL A 178 17.74 9.32 2.00
C VAL A 178 19.12 9.93 2.30
N GLN A 179 19.93 10.19 1.27
CA GLN A 179 21.30 10.68 1.44
C GLN A 179 21.38 12.14 1.89
N GLU A 180 20.51 13.01 1.36
CA GLU A 180 20.54 14.45 1.62
C GLU A 180 19.73 14.85 2.85
N LYS A 181 18.61 14.17 3.11
CA LYS A 181 17.66 14.55 4.17
C LYS A 181 17.56 13.54 5.32
N GLY A 182 18.19 12.36 5.20
CA GLY A 182 18.05 11.30 6.20
C GLY A 182 16.62 10.72 6.27
N LEU A 183 15.86 10.85 5.18
CA LEU A 183 14.47 10.40 5.09
C LEU A 183 14.42 8.91 4.78
N TYR A 184 14.07 8.09 5.77
CA TYR A 184 13.86 6.66 5.58
C TYR A 184 12.41 6.37 5.20
N PRO A 185 12.13 5.38 4.32
CA PRO A 185 10.77 5.09 3.86
C PRO A 185 9.76 4.88 4.98
N HIS A 186 10.13 4.14 6.03
CA HIS A 186 9.22 3.87 7.16
C HIS A 186 8.81 5.17 7.87
N ARG A 187 9.77 6.05 8.17
CA ARG A 187 9.52 7.39 8.75
C ARG A 187 8.63 8.23 7.85
N LEU A 188 8.95 8.22 6.56
CA LEU A 188 8.22 8.99 5.57
C LEU A 188 6.77 8.53 5.45
N ILE A 189 6.53 7.22 5.47
CA ILE A 189 5.20 6.63 5.44
C ILE A 189 4.45 6.98 6.72
N GLU A 190 5.08 6.91 7.89
CA GLU A 190 4.47 7.32 9.16
C GLU A 190 4.08 8.81 9.18
N GLU A 191 4.97 9.69 8.72
CA GLU A 191 4.72 11.13 8.61
C GLU A 191 3.59 11.43 7.63
N ILE A 192 3.60 10.79 6.46
CA ILE A 192 2.52 10.93 5.47
C ILE A 192 1.21 10.37 6.03
N ALA A 193 1.23 9.21 6.69
CA ALA A 193 0.04 8.58 7.27
C ALA A 193 -0.57 9.41 8.41
N ALA A 194 0.24 10.22 9.11
CA ALA A 194 -0.24 11.16 10.12
C ALA A 194 -1.01 12.36 9.51
N LEU A 195 -0.69 12.74 8.26
CA LEU A 195 -1.26 13.91 7.59
C LEU A 195 -2.28 13.58 6.50
N CYS A 196 -2.18 12.38 5.95
CA CYS A 196 -2.87 11.91 4.77
C CYS A 196 -3.32 10.47 4.96
N HIS A 197 -4.36 10.12 4.23
CA HIS A 197 -4.77 8.75 4.07
C HIS A 197 -4.17 8.22 2.77
N ILE A 198 -3.23 7.29 2.86
CA ILE A 198 -2.56 6.68 1.69
C ILE A 198 -3.50 5.66 1.03
N LEU A 199 -3.75 5.83 -0.26
CA LEU A 199 -4.64 5.00 -1.07
C LEU A 199 -3.89 3.97 -1.89
N HIS A 200 -2.66 4.28 -2.29
CA HIS A 200 -1.80 3.39 -3.07
C HIS A 200 -0.35 3.87 -2.97
N SER A 201 0.62 2.97 -3.09
CA SER A 201 2.04 3.28 -3.20
C SER A 201 2.74 2.23 -4.03
N GLU A 202 3.84 2.63 -4.65
CA GLU A 202 4.72 1.72 -5.37
C GLU A 202 6.16 2.23 -5.25
N LEU A 203 7.10 1.30 -5.03
CA LEU A 203 8.51 1.58 -5.08
C LEU A 203 9.04 1.15 -6.45
N GLU A 204 9.44 2.11 -7.25
CA GLU A 204 9.97 1.88 -8.57
C GLU A 204 11.50 1.90 -8.52
N THR A 205 12.15 0.83 -8.98
CA THR A 205 13.60 0.78 -9.13
C THR A 205 13.99 0.76 -10.61
N GLU A 206 14.85 1.68 -11.00
CA GLU A 206 15.47 1.69 -12.33
C GLU A 206 16.99 1.66 -12.18
N ALA A 207 17.60 0.59 -12.70
CA ALA A 207 19.04 0.52 -12.87
C ALA A 207 19.39 0.88 -14.33
N VAL A 208 20.09 1.99 -14.53
CA VAL A 208 20.60 2.38 -15.85
C VAL A 208 22.12 2.16 -15.89
N GLY A 209 22.58 1.16 -16.65
CA GLY A 209 23.99 0.99 -17.05
C GLY A 209 24.73 -0.24 -16.51
N ASP A 210 25.87 -0.56 -17.14
CA ASP A 210 26.90 -1.47 -16.61
C ASP A 210 27.68 -0.79 -15.48
N LEU A 211 28.40 -1.58 -14.66
CA LEU A 211 29.16 -1.27 -13.41
C LEU A 211 30.10 -0.03 -13.43
N THR A 212 30.11 0.78 -14.49
CA THR A 212 30.92 1.98 -14.66
C THR A 212 30.12 3.29 -14.74
N ASP A 213 28.79 3.25 -14.97
CA ASP A 213 27.96 4.45 -15.01
C ASP A 213 26.84 4.36 -13.96
N ALA A 214 27.04 5.05 -12.83
CA ALA A 214 26.13 5.09 -11.70
C ALA A 214 24.86 5.92 -12.01
N GLY A 215 23.82 5.25 -12.49
CA GLY A 215 22.46 5.79 -12.63
C GLY A 215 21.43 4.90 -11.94
N PHE A 216 21.58 4.64 -10.65
CA PHE A 216 20.55 3.96 -9.86
C PHE A 216 19.52 5.01 -9.41
N SER A 217 18.26 4.85 -9.82
CA SER A 217 17.16 5.64 -9.28
C SER A 217 16.14 4.73 -8.63
N MET A 218 15.78 5.06 -7.40
CA MET A 218 14.70 4.42 -6.65
C MET A 218 13.67 5.50 -6.34
N ARG A 219 12.47 5.38 -6.88
CA ARG A 219 11.39 6.36 -6.68
C ARG A 219 10.25 5.73 -5.88
N LEU A 220 9.87 6.36 -4.79
CA LEU A 220 8.69 6.00 -4.04
C LEU A 220 7.54 6.91 -4.47
N TYR A 221 6.49 6.32 -5.02
CA TYR A 221 5.25 7.02 -5.33
C TYR A 221 4.19 6.71 -4.29
N LEU A 222 3.44 7.71 -3.86
CA LEU A 222 2.28 7.52 -2.99
C LEU A 222 1.08 8.31 -3.51
N LEU A 223 -0.02 7.63 -3.81
CA LEU A 223 -1.32 8.26 -3.96
C LEU A 223 -1.94 8.41 -2.58
N CYS A 224 -2.25 9.63 -2.16
CA CYS A 224 -2.92 9.87 -0.89
C CYS A 224 -4.10 10.85 -1.04
N ARG A 225 -4.95 10.84 -0.03
CA ARG A 225 -6.06 11.77 0.13
C ARG A 225 -5.92 12.53 1.45
N THR A 226 -6.14 13.84 1.42
CA THR A 226 -6.14 14.65 2.63
C THR A 226 -7.13 15.81 2.53
N SER A 227 -7.48 16.40 3.68
CA SER A 227 -8.23 17.67 3.75
C SER A 227 -7.31 18.89 3.76
N LEU A 228 -5.99 18.68 3.82
CA LEU A 228 -4.99 19.75 3.74
C LEU A 228 -4.85 20.25 2.31
N HIS A 229 -4.77 21.57 2.16
CA HIS A 229 -4.49 22.20 0.88
C HIS A 229 -3.01 22.03 0.51
N ARG A 230 -2.71 21.98 -0.80
CA ARG A 230 -1.36 21.78 -1.37
C ARG A 230 -0.25 22.51 -0.62
N SER A 231 -0.42 23.81 -0.38
CA SER A 231 0.61 24.64 0.28
C SER A 231 0.97 24.17 1.68
N ILE A 232 -0.03 23.76 2.48
CA ILE A 232 0.18 23.27 3.85
C ILE A 232 0.83 21.89 3.81
N LEU A 233 0.39 21.03 2.90
CA LEU A 233 0.96 19.70 2.74
C LEU A 233 2.43 19.76 2.30
N MET A 234 2.77 20.66 1.38
CA MET A 234 4.16 20.88 0.96
C MET A 234 5.05 21.39 2.09
N GLU A 235 4.55 22.30 2.91
CA GLU A 235 5.29 22.81 4.07
C GLU A 235 5.49 21.72 5.14
N ALA A 236 4.43 20.97 5.46
CA ALA A 236 4.46 19.95 6.51
C ALA A 236 5.39 18.76 6.19
N LEU A 237 5.53 18.43 4.89
CA LEU A 237 6.36 17.31 4.42
C LEU A 237 7.68 17.78 3.76
N ASP A 238 8.02 19.07 3.85
CA ASP A 238 9.21 19.67 3.23
C ASP A 238 9.39 19.31 1.73
N LEU A 239 8.30 19.44 0.96
CA LEU A 239 8.23 19.04 -0.44
C LEU A 239 8.61 20.16 -1.40
N THR A 240 9.31 19.79 -2.48
CA THR A 240 9.53 20.67 -3.63
C THR A 240 8.43 20.53 -4.68
N ASP A 241 8.29 21.50 -5.58
CA ASP A 241 7.16 21.54 -6.54
C ASP A 241 7.04 20.31 -7.45
N GLY A 242 8.14 19.59 -7.69
CA GLY A 242 8.17 18.36 -8.50
C GLY A 242 7.78 17.09 -7.73
N MET A 243 7.72 17.13 -6.40
CA MET A 243 7.44 15.96 -5.55
C MET A 243 5.95 15.76 -5.26
N LEU A 244 5.10 16.71 -5.67
CA LEU A 244 3.68 16.69 -5.37
C LEU A 244 2.88 17.07 -6.62
N GLN A 245 2.00 16.18 -7.05
CA GLN A 245 1.06 16.41 -8.15
C GLN A 245 -0.37 16.26 -7.66
N LYS A 246 -1.23 17.25 -7.94
CA LYS A 246 -2.66 17.15 -7.62
C LYS A 246 -3.35 16.25 -8.65
N ILE A 247 -4.08 15.25 -8.18
CA ILE A 247 -4.85 14.34 -9.03
C ILE A 247 -6.29 14.85 -9.10
N SER A 248 -6.75 15.11 -10.33
CA SER A 248 -8.16 15.44 -10.56
C SER A 248 -8.99 14.16 -10.41
N THR A 249 -9.98 14.17 -9.53
CA THR A 249 -10.93 13.05 -9.45
C THR A 249 -11.70 12.94 -10.77
N PRO A 250 -12.00 11.72 -11.27
CA PRO A 250 -12.91 11.58 -12.40
C PRO A 250 -14.26 12.19 -12.03
N SER A 251 -14.82 12.96 -12.95
CA SER A 251 -15.85 13.97 -12.70
C SER A 251 -17.25 13.49 -12.26
N ASN A 252 -17.40 12.34 -11.59
CA ASN A 252 -18.66 11.91 -10.97
C ASN A 252 -18.40 10.93 -9.81
N ILE A 253 -18.56 11.42 -8.57
CA ILE A 253 -18.68 10.64 -7.31
C ILE A 253 -19.96 11.04 -6.59
#